data_AF-A0A5C1QIW8-F1
#
_entry.id   AF-A0A5C1QIW8-F1
#
_cell.length_a   1.000
_cell.length_b   1.000
_cell.length_c   1.000
_cell.angle_alpha   90.00
_cell.angle_beta   90.00
_cell.angle_gamma   90.00
#
_symmetry.space_group_name_H-M   'P 1'
#
loop_
_entity.id
_entity.type
_entity.pdbx_description
1 polymer ?
#
loop_
_entity_poly.entity_id
_entity_poly.type
_entity_poly.pdbx_seq_one_letter_code
_entity_poly.pdbx_strand_id
1 'polypeptide(L)'
;MAKKKFDINKRSKPMSEVVKEFEGKSETVEAVKIFEQEPTIENKEKAVAAVQSDSALSVASADLLDNIQILFIKAFSVNTLPSNYSDLKREAKYLADLHEVSGIYMAIRLKSIRDNELYKEDGYLDFKSFIDSELKISKKSVYNYIDIVEQVITPKNLISQEDIEKLSSNQSKIRAFMPLFKSDKMDSDAKDSLRDEVFNNLDRKSFRELSEEAKNLKESYGISKPKSNIQKPSSSLSSTLISTHPAIKGFSSNSADQSYLMLVEILKSSGFLTEKEFDIICKNFKQTVKS
;
A
#
# COMPACT_ATOMS: atom_id res chain seq x y z
N MET A 1 -15.36 -2.08 -31.38
CA MET A 1 -13.94 -1.91 -31.74
C MET A 1 -13.12 -2.93 -30.96
N ALA A 2 -12.07 -3.51 -31.55
CA ALA A 2 -11.28 -4.56 -30.89
C ALA A 2 -10.39 -3.93 -29.80
N LYS A 3 -10.45 -4.50 -28.59
CA LYS A 3 -9.62 -4.08 -27.45
C LYS A 3 -8.14 -4.30 -27.78
N LYS A 4 -7.35 -3.23 -27.83
CA LYS A 4 -5.92 -3.28 -28.16
C LYS A 4 -5.17 -3.84 -26.95
N LYS A 5 -4.77 -5.11 -27.01
CA LYS A 5 -3.98 -5.73 -25.92
C LYS A 5 -2.56 -5.17 -25.93
N PHE A 6 -2.05 -4.84 -24.74
CA PHE A 6 -0.63 -4.57 -24.51
C PHE A 6 0.18 -5.85 -24.82
N ASP A 7 1.02 -5.81 -25.85
CA ASP A 7 1.85 -6.95 -26.26
C ASP A 7 3.29 -6.72 -25.79
N ILE A 8 3.62 -7.32 -24.65
CA ILE A 8 4.93 -7.20 -23.98
C ILE A 8 6.01 -8.06 -24.69
N ASN A 9 5.65 -8.88 -25.68
CA ASN A 9 6.48 -9.98 -26.17
C ASN A 9 7.10 -9.79 -27.57
N LYS A 10 7.09 -8.59 -28.16
CA LYS A 10 7.78 -8.34 -29.44
C LYS A 10 9.29 -8.18 -29.26
N ARG A 11 10.08 -9.23 -29.00
CA ARG A 11 11.56 -9.11 -29.05
C ARG A 11 12.27 -10.37 -29.53
N SER A 12 13.14 -10.21 -30.54
CA SER A 12 14.08 -11.23 -31.02
C SER A 12 15.54 -10.74 -31.13
N LYS A 13 15.84 -9.45 -30.91
CA LYS A 13 17.21 -8.89 -31.01
C LYS A 13 17.69 -8.29 -29.68
N PRO A 14 18.99 -8.42 -29.33
CA PRO A 14 19.60 -7.70 -28.21
C PRO A 14 19.45 -6.18 -28.33
N MET A 15 19.24 -5.49 -27.21
CA MET A 15 19.14 -4.03 -27.14
C MET A 15 20.44 -3.36 -27.58
N SER A 16 21.60 -3.93 -27.26
CA SER A 16 22.89 -3.40 -27.70
C SER A 16 23.06 -3.43 -29.23
N GLU A 17 22.39 -4.35 -29.94
CA GLU A 17 22.32 -4.35 -31.41
C GLU A 17 21.38 -3.27 -31.92
N VAL A 18 20.23 -3.07 -31.27
CA VAL A 18 19.30 -1.98 -31.61
C VAL A 18 19.99 -0.62 -31.46
N VAL A 19 20.77 -0.39 -30.39
CA VAL A 19 21.53 0.86 -30.25
C VAL A 19 22.49 1.09 -31.42
N LYS A 20 23.15 0.03 -31.91
CA LYS A 20 24.05 0.11 -33.09
C LYS A 20 23.29 0.39 -34.38
N GLU A 21 22.10 -0.20 -34.57
CA GLU A 21 21.26 0.01 -35.76
C GLU A 21 20.83 1.49 -35.91
N PHE A 22 20.68 2.20 -34.79
CA PHE A 22 20.37 3.63 -34.75
C PHE A 22 21.62 4.52 -34.62
N GLU A 23 22.82 3.98 -34.90
CA GLU A 23 24.08 4.71 -34.86
C GLU A 23 24.38 5.37 -33.51
N GLY A 24 23.91 4.76 -32.41
CA GLY A 24 24.19 5.22 -31.06
C GLY A 24 25.69 5.21 -30.72
N LYS A 25 26.09 6.09 -29.81
CA LYS A 25 27.48 6.23 -29.35
C LYS A 25 28.00 4.91 -28.79
N SER A 26 29.30 4.68 -28.95
CA SER A 26 29.97 3.48 -28.42
C SER A 26 29.78 3.31 -26.91
N GLU A 27 29.77 4.41 -26.17
CA GLU A 27 29.51 4.43 -24.73
C GLU A 27 28.09 3.97 -24.39
N THR A 28 27.10 4.36 -25.19
CA THR A 28 25.70 3.92 -25.05
C THR A 28 25.56 2.43 -25.33
N VAL A 29 26.22 1.94 -26.39
CA VAL A 29 26.25 0.51 -26.73
C VAL A 29 26.84 -0.29 -25.57
N GLU A 30 27.95 0.15 -25.00
CA GLU A 30 28.63 -0.56 -23.92
C GLU A 30 27.81 -0.53 -22.62
N ALA A 31 27.23 0.62 -22.25
CA ALA A 31 26.37 0.72 -21.07
C ALA A 31 25.15 -0.21 -21.16
N VAL A 32 24.49 -0.26 -22.31
CA VAL A 32 23.35 -1.17 -22.56
C VAL A 32 23.80 -2.63 -22.53
N LYS A 33 24.94 -2.96 -23.13
CA LYS A 33 25.48 -4.32 -23.15
C LYS A 33 25.87 -4.82 -21.75
N ILE A 34 26.50 -3.98 -20.92
CA ILE A 34 26.81 -4.30 -19.52
C ILE A 34 25.51 -4.61 -18.77
N PHE A 35 24.49 -3.76 -18.93
CA PHE A 35 23.19 -3.98 -18.30
C PHE A 35 22.49 -5.27 -18.77
N GLU A 36 22.59 -5.63 -20.06
CA GLU A 36 22.05 -6.90 -20.57
C GLU A 36 22.67 -8.13 -19.91
N GLN A 37 23.97 -8.06 -19.61
CA GLN A 37 24.72 -9.14 -18.98
C GLN A 37 24.52 -9.17 -17.46
N GLU A 38 24.43 -8.01 -16.84
CA GLU A 38 24.36 -7.84 -15.39
C GLU A 38 23.34 -6.75 -15.00
N PRO A 39 22.04 -7.10 -14.89
CA PRO A 39 20.95 -6.13 -14.69
C PRO A 39 20.81 -5.66 -13.24
N THR A 40 21.86 -5.03 -12.71
CA THR A 40 21.85 -4.38 -11.39
C THR A 40 21.18 -3.01 -11.44
N ILE A 41 20.85 -2.44 -10.26
CA ILE A 41 20.30 -1.08 -10.15
C ILE A 41 21.26 -0.06 -10.77
N GLU A 42 22.55 -0.16 -10.42
CA GLU A 42 23.60 0.73 -10.92
C GLU A 42 23.75 0.65 -12.45
N ASN A 43 23.75 -0.57 -13.00
CA ASN A 43 23.89 -0.76 -14.44
C ASN A 43 22.63 -0.29 -15.19
N LYS A 44 21.44 -0.41 -14.59
CA LYS A 44 20.21 0.14 -15.13
C LYS A 44 20.30 1.67 -15.24
N GLU A 45 20.71 2.35 -14.18
CA GLU A 45 20.81 3.82 -14.15
C GLU A 45 21.79 4.33 -15.21
N LYS A 46 22.95 3.67 -15.33
CA LYS A 46 23.94 3.97 -16.38
C LYS A 46 23.36 3.77 -17.79
N ALA A 47 22.70 2.65 -18.04
CA ALA A 47 22.10 2.37 -19.34
C ALA A 47 20.99 3.37 -19.70
N VAL A 48 20.12 3.72 -18.75
CA VAL A 48 19.05 4.72 -18.94
C VAL A 48 19.65 6.10 -19.26
N ALA A 49 20.62 6.56 -18.47
CA ALA A 49 21.25 7.86 -18.67
C ALA A 49 21.96 7.94 -20.04
N ALA A 50 22.64 6.86 -20.44
CA ALA A 50 23.30 6.78 -21.73
C ALA A 50 22.28 6.85 -22.89
N VAL A 51 21.19 6.09 -22.82
CA VAL A 51 20.13 6.11 -23.86
C VAL A 51 19.46 7.49 -23.96
N GLN A 52 19.17 8.14 -22.83
CA GLN A 52 18.49 9.45 -22.80
C GLN A 52 19.38 10.60 -23.30
N SER A 53 20.70 10.51 -23.11
CA SER A 53 21.66 11.52 -23.55
C SER A 53 22.17 11.32 -24.99
N ASP A 54 21.78 10.22 -25.63
CA ASP A 54 22.15 9.90 -27.00
C ASP A 54 21.10 10.38 -27.99
N SER A 55 21.37 11.53 -28.62
CA SER A 55 20.47 12.16 -29.58
C SER A 55 20.16 11.29 -30.80
N ALA A 56 21.04 10.35 -31.16
CA ALA A 56 20.83 9.42 -32.27
C ALA A 56 19.67 8.45 -31.99
N LEU A 57 19.35 8.21 -30.71
CA LEU A 57 18.34 7.26 -30.28
C LEU A 57 16.95 7.88 -30.08
N SER A 58 16.73 9.14 -30.44
CA SER A 58 15.46 9.85 -30.16
C SER A 58 14.21 9.04 -30.54
N VAL A 59 14.22 8.36 -31.69
CA VAL A 59 13.11 7.52 -32.19
C VAL A 59 13.00 6.18 -31.44
N ALA A 60 14.14 5.55 -31.10
CA ALA A 60 14.18 4.22 -30.47
C ALA A 60 14.21 4.27 -28.93
N SER A 61 14.34 5.47 -28.35
CA SER A 61 14.59 5.67 -26.92
C SER A 61 13.48 5.09 -26.04
N ALA A 62 12.22 5.32 -26.37
CA ALA A 62 11.07 4.75 -25.65
C ALA A 62 11.11 3.21 -25.67
N ASP A 63 11.27 2.66 -26.88
CA ASP A 63 11.69 1.29 -27.20
C ASP A 63 12.66 0.70 -26.17
N LEU A 64 13.86 1.26 -26.19
CA LEU A 64 15.00 0.79 -25.41
C LEU A 64 14.79 0.95 -23.91
N LEU A 65 14.16 2.02 -23.45
CA LEU A 65 13.89 2.27 -22.03
C LEU A 65 12.87 1.26 -21.48
N ASP A 66 11.81 0.96 -22.23
CA ASP A 66 10.87 -0.11 -21.90
C ASP A 66 11.58 -1.46 -21.87
N ASN A 67 12.55 -1.65 -22.78
CA ASN A 67 13.34 -2.87 -22.83
C ASN A 67 14.23 -3.06 -21.60
N ILE A 68 14.94 -2.01 -21.20
CA ILE A 68 15.75 -1.96 -20.00
C ILE A 68 14.90 -2.25 -18.77
N GLN A 69 13.74 -1.60 -18.65
CA GLN A 69 12.84 -1.79 -17.51
C GLN A 69 12.32 -3.24 -17.41
N ILE A 70 11.92 -3.85 -18.53
CA ILE A 70 11.43 -5.23 -18.55
C ILE A 70 12.53 -6.22 -18.15
N LEU A 71 13.74 -6.07 -18.70
CA LEU A 71 14.86 -6.95 -18.39
C LEU A 71 15.28 -6.80 -16.93
N PHE A 72 15.27 -5.58 -16.40
CA PHE A 72 15.53 -5.31 -15.00
C PHE A 72 14.51 -5.98 -14.08
N ILE A 73 13.20 -5.88 -14.38
CA ILE A 73 12.15 -6.56 -13.57
C ILE A 73 12.37 -8.08 -13.58
N LYS A 74 12.75 -8.67 -14.72
CA LYS A 74 13.04 -10.10 -14.84
C LYS A 74 14.24 -10.54 -13.98
N ALA A 75 15.16 -9.64 -13.64
CA ALA A 75 16.27 -9.93 -12.74
C ALA A 75 15.82 -10.27 -11.31
N PHE A 76 14.62 -9.87 -10.90
CA PHE A 76 14.03 -10.21 -9.60
C PHE A 76 13.07 -11.42 -9.66
N SER A 77 13.21 -12.27 -10.69
CA SER A 77 12.41 -13.47 -10.81
C SER A 77 12.74 -14.50 -9.72
N VAL A 78 11.83 -15.44 -9.48
CA VAL A 78 12.06 -16.55 -8.54
C VAL A 78 13.32 -17.36 -8.90
N ASN A 79 13.65 -17.43 -10.19
CA ASN A 79 14.80 -18.18 -10.71
C ASN A 79 16.14 -17.46 -10.51
N THR A 80 16.12 -16.19 -10.10
CA THR A 80 17.29 -15.33 -9.89
C THR A 80 17.42 -14.91 -8.42
N LEU A 81 16.74 -15.61 -7.50
CA LEU A 81 16.73 -15.31 -6.07
C LEU A 81 18.15 -15.48 -5.47
N PRO A 82 18.72 -14.44 -4.84
CA PRO A 82 20.01 -14.55 -4.18
C PRO A 82 20.00 -15.56 -3.03
N SER A 83 21.11 -16.27 -2.84
CA SER A 83 21.28 -17.23 -1.75
C SER A 83 21.74 -16.59 -0.44
N ASN A 84 22.21 -15.34 -0.46
CA ASN A 84 22.75 -14.64 0.70
C ASN A 84 21.77 -13.59 1.24
N TYR A 85 21.76 -13.44 2.57
CA TYR A 85 20.85 -12.54 3.28
C TYR A 85 21.03 -11.06 2.91
N SER A 86 22.25 -10.63 2.62
CA SER A 86 22.55 -9.23 2.30
C SER A 86 21.84 -8.79 1.03
N ASP A 87 21.96 -9.60 -0.03
CA ASP A 87 21.31 -9.34 -1.31
C ASP A 87 19.80 -9.48 -1.20
N LEU A 88 19.30 -10.53 -0.54
CA LEU A 88 17.86 -10.70 -0.26
C LEU A 88 17.26 -9.48 0.45
N LYS A 89 17.93 -8.96 1.48
CA LYS A 89 17.49 -7.76 2.21
C LYS A 89 17.50 -6.53 1.32
N ARG A 90 18.54 -6.34 0.51
CA ARG A 90 18.66 -5.21 -0.43
C ARG A 90 17.55 -5.25 -1.47
N GLU A 91 17.33 -6.40 -2.10
CA GLU A 91 16.29 -6.59 -3.12
C GLU A 91 14.89 -6.43 -2.54
N ALA A 92 14.63 -7.00 -1.36
CA ALA A 92 13.34 -6.83 -0.68
C ALA A 92 13.05 -5.36 -0.35
N LYS A 93 14.06 -4.62 0.13
CA LYS A 93 13.92 -3.18 0.38
C LYS A 93 13.63 -2.41 -0.91
N TYR A 94 14.41 -2.68 -1.97
CA TYR A 94 14.22 -2.04 -3.27
C TYR A 94 12.81 -2.27 -3.83
N LEU A 95 12.32 -3.52 -3.78
CA LEU A 95 10.98 -3.87 -4.25
C LEU A 95 9.87 -3.21 -3.42
N ALA A 96 10.07 -3.08 -2.10
CA ALA A 96 9.16 -2.36 -1.22
C ALA A 96 9.10 -0.86 -1.57
N ASP A 97 10.27 -0.21 -1.69
CA ASP A 97 10.37 1.20 -2.04
C ASP A 97 9.74 1.47 -3.43
N LEU A 98 10.02 0.61 -4.42
CA LEU A 98 9.42 0.66 -5.75
C LEU A 98 7.90 0.51 -5.69
N HIS A 99 7.38 -0.44 -4.91
CA HIS A 99 5.94 -0.66 -4.76
C HIS A 99 5.25 0.56 -4.12
N GLU A 100 5.84 1.14 -3.07
CA GLU A 100 5.29 2.30 -2.39
C GLU A 100 5.20 3.52 -3.32
N VAL A 101 6.30 3.83 -4.00
CA VAL A 101 6.41 5.01 -4.90
C VAL A 101 5.59 4.84 -6.18
N SER A 102 5.61 3.65 -6.77
CA SER A 102 4.83 3.35 -7.98
C SER A 102 3.33 3.48 -7.75
N GLY A 103 2.83 3.21 -6.54
CA GLY A 103 1.41 3.36 -6.20
C GLY A 103 0.89 4.80 -6.35
N ILE A 104 1.64 5.79 -5.86
CA ILE A 104 1.25 7.22 -5.98
C ILE A 104 1.38 7.69 -7.43
N TYR A 105 2.48 7.36 -8.11
CA TYR A 105 2.64 7.72 -9.51
C TYR A 105 1.55 7.11 -10.40
N MET A 106 1.23 5.83 -10.19
CA MET A 106 0.11 5.16 -10.87
C MET A 106 -1.18 5.93 -10.63
N ALA A 107 -1.47 6.32 -9.38
CA ALA A 107 -2.70 7.04 -9.06
C ALA A 107 -2.81 8.42 -9.71
N ILE A 108 -1.70 9.14 -9.90
CA ILE A 108 -1.67 10.39 -10.67
C ILE A 108 -2.12 10.14 -12.12
N ARG A 109 -1.62 9.09 -12.77
CA ARG A 109 -2.05 8.74 -14.15
C ARG A 109 -3.50 8.28 -14.18
N LEU A 110 -3.88 7.40 -13.25
CA LEU A 110 -5.23 6.86 -13.15
C LEU A 110 -6.27 7.94 -12.89
N LYS A 111 -5.94 8.94 -12.07
CA LYS A 111 -6.76 10.16 -11.90
C LYS A 111 -6.92 10.90 -13.23
N SER A 112 -5.83 11.13 -13.95
CA SER A 112 -5.90 11.80 -15.27
C SER A 112 -6.77 11.03 -16.27
N ILE A 113 -6.62 9.70 -16.34
CA ILE A 113 -7.45 8.83 -17.18
C ILE A 113 -8.93 8.92 -16.78
N ARG A 114 -9.23 8.93 -15.48
CA ARG A 114 -10.60 9.03 -14.96
C ARG A 114 -11.23 10.38 -15.28
N ASP A 115 -10.51 11.47 -14.97
CA ASP A 115 -11.05 12.83 -15.03
C ASP A 115 -11.25 13.31 -16.47
N ASN A 116 -10.39 12.87 -17.40
CA ASN A 116 -10.51 13.15 -18.83
C ASN A 116 -11.26 12.06 -19.61
N GLU A 117 -11.81 11.08 -18.91
CA GLU A 117 -12.55 9.94 -19.49
C GLU A 117 -11.79 9.14 -20.57
N LEU A 118 -10.44 9.12 -20.51
CA LEU A 118 -9.59 8.50 -21.54
C LEU A 118 -9.77 6.98 -21.65
N TYR A 119 -10.33 6.34 -20.62
CA TYR A 119 -10.69 4.92 -20.67
C TYR A 119 -11.70 4.60 -21.79
N LYS A 120 -12.45 5.59 -22.29
CA LYS A 120 -13.37 5.43 -23.41
C LYS A 120 -12.65 5.21 -24.75
N GLU A 121 -11.39 5.60 -24.87
CA GLU A 121 -10.59 5.38 -26.08
C GLU A 121 -10.42 3.88 -26.38
N ASP A 122 -10.31 3.06 -25.33
CA ASP A 122 -10.27 1.60 -25.42
C ASP A 122 -11.66 0.94 -25.43
N GLY A 123 -12.72 1.75 -25.48
CA GLY A 123 -14.11 1.30 -25.52
C GLY A 123 -14.68 0.85 -24.17
N TYR A 124 -14.06 1.24 -23.04
CA TYR A 124 -14.63 1.00 -21.73
C TYR A 124 -15.79 1.96 -21.44
N LEU A 125 -16.89 1.41 -20.91
CA LEU A 125 -18.09 2.20 -20.58
C LEU A 125 -17.86 3.11 -19.37
N ASP A 126 -17.04 2.67 -18.42
CA ASP A 126 -16.74 3.38 -17.19
C ASP A 126 -15.32 3.04 -16.69
N PHE A 127 -14.79 3.92 -15.84
CA PHE A 127 -13.45 3.79 -15.30
C PHE A 127 -13.23 2.53 -14.44
N LYS A 128 -14.27 2.02 -13.77
CA LYS A 128 -14.16 0.80 -12.95
C LYS A 128 -13.95 -0.42 -13.85
N SER A 129 -14.68 -0.48 -14.97
CA SER A 129 -14.55 -1.53 -15.98
C SER A 129 -13.15 -1.55 -16.61
N PHE A 130 -12.55 -0.37 -16.83
CA PHE A 130 -11.15 -0.25 -17.24
C PHE A 130 -10.18 -0.82 -16.20
N ILE A 131 -10.31 -0.43 -14.92
CA ILE A 131 -9.45 -0.93 -13.84
C ILE A 131 -9.51 -2.46 -13.75
N ASP A 132 -10.73 -3.02 -13.72
CA ASP A 132 -10.94 -4.46 -13.57
C ASP A 132 -10.34 -5.27 -14.73
N SER A 133 -10.41 -4.71 -15.95
CA SER A 133 -9.97 -5.40 -17.15
C SER A 133 -8.47 -5.28 -17.38
N GLU A 134 -7.89 -4.10 -17.17
CA GLU A 134 -6.50 -3.82 -17.56
C GLU A 134 -5.51 -4.03 -16.42
N LEU A 135 -5.82 -3.54 -15.21
CA LEU A 135 -4.81 -3.42 -14.15
C LEU A 135 -4.74 -4.65 -13.25
N LYS A 136 -5.83 -5.42 -13.13
CA LYS A 136 -5.95 -6.57 -12.20
C LYS A 136 -5.60 -6.22 -10.73
N ILE A 137 -5.70 -4.95 -10.37
CA ILE A 137 -5.51 -4.45 -9.00
C ILE A 137 -6.89 -4.19 -8.40
N SER A 138 -7.03 -4.33 -7.07
CA SER A 138 -8.30 -4.05 -6.42
C SER A 138 -8.76 -2.60 -6.66
N LYS A 139 -10.00 -2.41 -7.10
CA LYS A 139 -10.63 -1.09 -7.25
C LYS A 139 -10.50 -0.26 -5.98
N LYS A 140 -10.68 -0.88 -4.82
CA LYS A 140 -10.52 -0.23 -3.52
C LYS A 140 -9.12 0.38 -3.35
N SER A 141 -8.07 -0.36 -3.70
CA SER A 141 -6.69 0.15 -3.65
C SER A 141 -6.53 1.34 -4.59
N VAL A 142 -6.97 1.22 -5.84
CA VAL A 142 -6.87 2.30 -6.84
C VAL A 142 -7.55 3.58 -6.35
N TYR A 143 -8.80 3.50 -5.91
CA TYR A 143 -9.51 4.67 -5.40
C TYR A 143 -8.86 5.23 -4.14
N ASN A 144 -8.33 4.39 -3.24
CA ASN A 144 -7.62 4.89 -2.05
C ASN A 144 -6.36 5.68 -2.42
N TYR A 145 -5.62 5.27 -3.46
CA TYR A 145 -4.45 6.03 -3.90
C TYR A 145 -4.88 7.33 -4.60
N ILE A 146 -5.90 7.28 -5.45
CA ILE A 146 -6.44 8.48 -6.10
C ILE A 146 -6.93 9.46 -5.02
N ASP A 147 -7.60 8.99 -3.97
CA ASP A 147 -8.03 9.84 -2.86
C ASP A 147 -6.86 10.57 -2.20
N ILE A 148 -5.73 9.89 -1.95
CA ILE A 148 -4.53 10.53 -1.42
C ILE A 148 -4.04 11.61 -2.37
N VAL A 149 -3.97 11.31 -3.67
CA VAL A 149 -3.58 12.28 -4.70
C VAL A 149 -4.53 13.48 -4.67
N GLU A 150 -5.84 13.28 -4.69
CA GLU A 150 -6.81 14.38 -4.74
C GLU A 150 -6.81 15.26 -3.49
N GLN A 151 -6.59 14.64 -2.33
CA GLN A 151 -6.70 15.33 -1.06
C GLN A 151 -5.39 15.96 -0.60
N VAL A 152 -4.24 15.51 -1.10
CA VAL A 152 -2.93 16.02 -0.65
C VAL A 152 -2.14 16.67 -1.79
N ILE A 153 -2.34 16.19 -3.02
CA ILE A 153 -1.70 16.72 -4.23
C ILE A 153 -2.66 17.70 -4.91
N THR A 154 -2.58 18.96 -4.49
CA THR A 154 -3.39 20.04 -5.07
C THR A 154 -2.64 20.76 -6.19
N PRO A 155 -3.33 21.37 -7.16
CA PRO A 155 -2.69 22.16 -8.22
C PRO A 155 -1.87 23.36 -7.72
N LYS A 156 -2.10 23.80 -6.47
CA LYS A 156 -1.34 24.89 -5.83
C LYS A 156 0.02 24.43 -5.29
N ASN A 157 0.19 23.13 -5.06
CA ASN A 157 1.40 22.55 -4.49
C ASN A 157 2.13 21.79 -5.59
N LEU A 158 3.15 22.41 -6.17
CA LEU A 158 4.13 21.69 -6.99
C LEU A 158 4.82 20.67 -6.10
N ILE A 159 4.50 19.40 -6.31
CA ILE A 159 5.06 18.30 -5.53
C ILE A 159 6.39 17.90 -6.14
N SER A 160 7.45 18.03 -5.36
CA SER A 160 8.77 17.52 -5.72
C SER A 160 8.80 15.99 -5.71
N GLN A 161 9.83 15.38 -6.31
CA GLN A 161 10.00 13.93 -6.21
C GLN A 161 10.09 13.46 -4.75
N GLU A 162 10.77 14.24 -3.89
CA GLU A 162 10.92 13.96 -2.47
C GLU A 162 9.57 13.96 -1.74
N ASP A 163 8.67 14.88 -2.12
CA ASP A 163 7.31 14.91 -1.57
C ASP A 163 6.50 13.66 -1.98
N ILE A 164 6.67 13.16 -3.22
CA ILE A 164 6.02 11.92 -3.67
C ILE A 164 6.53 10.72 -2.86
N GLU A 165 7.83 10.62 -2.65
CA GLU A 165 8.45 9.55 -1.85
C GLU A 165 7.93 9.61 -0.41
N LYS A 166 7.90 10.81 0.18
CA LYS A 166 7.34 11.06 1.51
C LYS A 166 5.88 10.66 1.63
N LEU A 167 5.03 11.01 0.66
CA LEU A 167 3.64 10.57 0.63
C LEU A 167 3.53 9.05 0.54
N SER A 168 4.38 8.45 -0.29
CA SER A 168 4.37 7.03 -0.60
C SER A 168 4.64 6.17 0.62
N SER A 169 5.67 6.49 1.40
CA SER A 169 6.00 5.75 2.61
C SER A 169 5.10 6.08 3.81
N ASN A 170 4.25 7.10 3.71
CA ASN A 170 3.37 7.54 4.80
C ASN A 170 1.87 7.44 4.48
N GLN A 171 1.47 6.71 3.43
CA GLN A 171 0.09 6.57 2.97
C GLN A 171 -0.89 6.17 4.09
N SER A 172 -0.50 5.23 4.95
CA SER A 172 -1.34 4.77 6.07
C SER A 172 -1.64 5.90 7.06
N LYS A 173 -0.68 6.80 7.32
CA LYS A 173 -0.85 7.95 8.21
C LYS A 173 -1.84 8.94 7.61
N ILE A 174 -1.67 9.26 6.33
CA ILE A 174 -2.56 10.17 5.59
C ILE A 174 -3.99 9.61 5.55
N ARG A 175 -4.15 8.31 5.33
CA ARG A 175 -5.46 7.63 5.28
C ARG A 175 -6.28 7.84 6.55
N ALA A 176 -5.65 8.01 7.72
CA ALA A 176 -6.38 8.25 8.98
C ALA A 176 -7.22 9.55 8.95
N PHE A 177 -6.78 10.54 8.16
CA PHE A 177 -7.40 11.86 7.99
C PHE A 177 -8.35 11.96 6.80
N MET A 178 -8.43 10.94 5.92
CA MET A 178 -9.34 10.97 4.75
C MET A 178 -10.79 11.35 5.07
N PRO A 179 -11.40 10.85 6.17
CA PRO A 179 -12.75 11.27 6.53
C PRO A 179 -12.86 12.78 6.83
N LEU A 180 -11.81 13.42 7.35
CA LEU A 180 -11.77 14.86 7.60
C LEU A 180 -11.69 15.63 6.29
N PHE A 181 -10.74 15.27 5.42
CA PHE A 181 -10.54 15.95 4.14
C PHE A 181 -11.78 15.91 3.23
N LYS A 182 -12.53 14.80 3.28
CA LYS A 182 -13.74 14.58 2.49
C LYS A 182 -15.04 15.06 3.15
N SER A 183 -15.01 15.48 4.40
CA SER A 183 -16.23 15.84 5.14
C SER A 183 -16.72 17.24 4.77
N ASP A 184 -18.01 17.40 4.53
CA ASP A 184 -18.63 18.72 4.34
C ASP A 184 -18.75 19.53 5.65
N LYS A 185 -18.43 18.92 6.80
CA LYS A 185 -18.50 19.56 8.13
C LYS A 185 -17.29 20.46 8.45
N MET A 186 -16.34 20.55 7.53
CA MET A 186 -15.11 21.33 7.69
C MET A 186 -14.95 22.20 6.44
N ASP A 187 -14.72 23.49 6.63
CA ASP A 187 -14.55 24.44 5.53
C ASP A 187 -13.23 24.21 4.78
N SER A 188 -13.10 24.86 3.62
CA SER A 188 -11.95 24.64 2.73
C SER A 188 -10.63 25.10 3.34
N ASP A 189 -10.62 26.25 4.04
CA ASP A 189 -9.39 26.84 4.58
C ASP A 189 -8.86 26.04 5.77
N ALA A 190 -9.76 25.54 6.61
CA ALA A 190 -9.43 24.61 7.68
C ALA A 190 -8.86 23.30 7.12
N LYS A 191 -9.43 22.76 6.03
CA LYS A 191 -8.92 21.54 5.39
C LYS A 191 -7.53 21.75 4.79
N ASP A 192 -7.29 22.90 4.16
CA ASP A 192 -5.97 23.24 3.61
C ASP A 192 -4.92 23.33 4.71
N SER A 193 -5.22 24.04 5.81
CA SER A 193 -4.34 24.13 6.97
C SER A 193 -4.04 22.75 7.58
N LEU A 194 -5.07 21.88 7.69
CA LEU A 194 -4.89 20.52 8.20
C LEU A 194 -4.03 19.66 7.26
N ARG A 195 -4.18 19.80 5.93
CA ARG A 195 -3.34 19.08 4.96
C ARG A 195 -1.87 19.44 5.14
N ASP A 196 -1.57 20.73 5.25
CA ASP A 196 -0.20 21.23 5.45
C ASP A 196 0.37 20.74 6.79
N GLU A 197 -0.43 20.79 7.87
CA GLU A 197 -0.01 20.28 9.17
C GLU A 197 0.29 18.78 9.12
N VAL A 198 -0.61 17.98 8.54
CA VAL A 198 -0.44 16.52 8.43
C VAL A 198 0.80 16.22 7.61
N PHE A 199 0.96 16.88 6.45
CA PHE A 199 2.08 16.69 5.55
C PHE A 199 3.43 16.98 6.23
N ASN A 200 3.52 18.11 6.94
CA ASN A 200 4.74 18.50 7.66
C ASN A 200 5.08 17.56 8.82
N ASN A 201 4.10 16.84 9.36
CA ASN A 201 4.29 15.93 10.50
C ASN A 201 4.46 14.46 10.10
N LEU A 202 4.39 14.09 8.81
CA LEU A 202 4.48 12.68 8.39
C LEU A 202 5.77 12.00 8.87
N ASP A 203 6.91 12.68 8.84
CA ASP A 203 8.20 12.07 9.24
C ASP A 203 8.49 12.23 10.74
N ARG A 204 7.74 13.11 11.42
CA ARG A 204 7.97 13.45 12.83
C ARG A 204 7.11 12.62 13.77
N LYS A 205 5.88 12.29 13.35
CA LYS A 205 4.90 11.59 14.17
C LYS A 205 4.72 10.14 13.71
N SER A 206 4.54 9.26 14.68
CA SER A 206 4.17 7.87 14.45
C SER A 206 2.75 7.75 13.90
N PHE A 207 2.43 6.59 13.33
CA PHE A 207 1.07 6.28 12.90
C PHE A 207 0.05 6.37 14.05
N ARG A 208 0.45 6.00 15.28
CA ARG A 208 -0.45 6.02 16.45
C ARG A 208 -0.82 7.43 16.85
N GLU A 209 0.16 8.34 16.92
CA GLU A 209 -0.07 9.74 17.29
C GLU A 209 -0.99 10.42 16.29
N LEU A 210 -0.65 10.32 15.00
CA LEU A 210 -1.47 10.89 13.92
C LEU A 210 -2.86 10.26 13.84
N SER A 211 -3.00 8.96 14.12
CA SER A 211 -4.32 8.31 14.16
C SER A 211 -5.18 8.81 15.31
N GLU A 212 -4.59 9.08 16.48
CA GLU A 212 -5.32 9.61 17.62
C GLU A 212 -5.70 11.08 17.39
N GLU A 213 -4.80 11.89 16.81
CA GLU A 213 -5.11 13.25 16.37
C GLU A 213 -6.26 13.27 15.38
N ALA A 214 -6.19 12.46 14.32
CA ALA A 214 -7.27 12.33 13.35
C ALA A 214 -8.59 11.92 14.04
N LYS A 215 -8.54 10.99 15.00
CA LYS A 215 -9.72 10.57 15.76
C LYS A 215 -10.32 11.71 16.56
N ASN A 216 -9.51 12.45 17.32
CA ASN A 216 -9.97 13.57 18.14
C ASN A 216 -10.58 14.68 17.27
N LEU A 217 -9.97 14.99 16.13
CA LEU A 217 -10.52 15.92 15.15
C LEU A 217 -11.85 15.41 14.57
N LYS A 218 -11.94 14.13 14.21
CA LYS A 218 -13.21 13.56 13.72
C LYS A 218 -14.32 13.67 14.77
N GLU A 219 -14.00 13.54 16.05
CA GLU A 219 -14.97 13.75 17.13
C GLU A 219 -15.35 15.22 17.28
N SER A 220 -14.37 16.14 17.25
CA SER A 220 -14.62 17.59 17.40
C SER A 220 -15.48 18.17 16.27
N TYR A 221 -15.28 17.71 15.04
CA TYR A 221 -16.10 18.09 13.88
C TYR A 221 -17.39 17.25 13.75
N GLY A 222 -17.68 16.37 14.72
CA GLY A 222 -18.87 15.53 14.72
C GLY A 222 -18.94 14.52 13.56
N ILE A 223 -17.81 14.16 12.97
CA ILE A 223 -17.66 13.16 11.91
C ILE A 223 -17.72 11.74 12.49
N SER A 224 -17.21 11.54 13.71
CA SER A 224 -17.36 10.31 14.49
C SER A 224 -18.03 10.58 15.83
N LYS A 225 -18.74 9.58 16.35
CA LYS A 225 -19.29 9.65 17.71
C LYS A 225 -18.15 9.53 18.73
N PRO A 226 -18.15 10.32 19.83
CA PRO A 226 -17.19 10.13 20.91
C PRO A 226 -17.35 8.72 21.47
N LYS A 227 -16.23 8.05 21.74
CA LYS A 227 -16.29 6.77 22.46
C LYS A 227 -16.89 7.01 23.84
N SER A 228 -17.99 6.32 24.17
CA SER A 228 -18.39 6.17 25.56
C SER A 228 -17.22 5.55 26.32
N ASN A 229 -16.90 6.13 27.47
CA ASN A 229 -15.72 5.83 28.26
C ASN A 229 -15.88 4.45 28.94
N ILE A 230 -15.80 3.35 28.18
CA ILE A 230 -15.61 2.02 28.74
C ILE A 230 -14.11 1.88 28.96
N GLN A 231 -13.66 2.17 30.18
CA GLN A 231 -12.30 1.93 30.62
C GLN A 231 -11.91 0.50 30.26
N LYS A 232 -10.94 0.33 29.37
CA LYS A 232 -10.24 -0.95 29.26
C LYS A 232 -9.54 -1.18 30.60
N PRO A 233 -9.74 -2.33 31.27
CA PRO A 233 -9.03 -2.62 32.50
C PRO A 233 -7.53 -2.53 32.24
N SER A 234 -6.82 -1.79 33.08
CA SER A 234 -5.36 -1.68 33.00
C SER A 234 -4.73 -3.07 33.08
N SER A 235 -3.65 -3.28 32.32
CA SER A 235 -2.91 -4.55 32.26
C SER A 235 -2.38 -5.04 33.61
N SER A 236 -2.41 -4.20 34.65
CA SER A 236 -2.11 -4.54 36.05
C SER A 236 -3.21 -5.34 36.79
N LEU A 237 -4.45 -5.38 36.28
CA LEU A 237 -5.51 -6.22 36.84
C LEU A 237 -5.34 -7.70 36.42
N SER A 238 -4.73 -7.93 35.26
CA SER A 238 -4.50 -9.26 34.69
C SER A 238 -3.57 -10.14 35.54
N SER A 239 -2.56 -9.57 36.19
CA SER A 239 -1.63 -10.33 37.05
C SER A 239 -2.18 -10.62 38.44
N THR A 240 -3.14 -9.82 38.91
CA THR A 240 -3.67 -9.91 40.29
C THR A 240 -4.92 -10.80 40.38
N LEU A 241 -5.70 -10.88 39.31
CA LEU A 241 -6.87 -11.79 39.22
C LEU A 241 -6.47 -13.27 39.09
N ILE A 242 -5.31 -13.57 38.51
CA ILE A 242 -4.82 -14.95 38.32
C ILE A 242 -4.38 -15.58 39.65
N SER A 243 -4.01 -14.78 40.67
CA SER A 243 -3.46 -15.30 41.93
C SER A 243 -4.46 -15.43 43.09
N THR A 244 -5.69 -14.94 42.96
CA THR A 244 -6.59 -14.79 44.12
C THR A 244 -7.94 -15.53 44.04
N HIS A 245 -8.33 -16.12 42.91
CA HIS A 245 -9.60 -16.85 42.84
C HIS A 245 -9.43 -18.36 43.15
N PRO A 246 -10.09 -18.90 44.20
CA PRO A 246 -9.93 -20.30 44.63
C PRO A 246 -10.34 -21.35 43.58
N ALA A 247 -11.07 -20.95 42.54
CA ALA A 247 -11.55 -21.84 41.48
C ALA A 247 -10.47 -22.24 40.46
N ILE A 248 -9.31 -21.58 40.46
CA ILE A 248 -8.26 -21.78 39.45
C ILE A 248 -7.22 -22.84 39.88
N LYS A 249 -7.24 -23.27 41.15
CA LYS A 249 -6.22 -24.19 41.71
C LYS A 249 -6.29 -25.66 41.25
N GLY A 250 -7.17 -26.00 40.31
CA GLY A 250 -7.42 -27.39 39.92
C GLY A 250 -7.38 -27.71 38.42
N PHE A 251 -7.16 -26.72 37.54
CA PHE A 251 -7.24 -26.98 36.10
C PHE A 251 -5.86 -27.23 35.49
N SER A 252 -5.48 -28.50 35.39
CA SER A 252 -4.31 -28.91 34.60
C SER A 252 -4.58 -28.74 33.11
N SER A 253 -3.55 -28.29 32.40
CA SER A 253 -3.45 -28.01 30.97
C SER A 253 -3.99 -29.09 30.04
N ASN A 254 -5.02 -28.76 29.23
CA ASN A 254 -5.08 -29.04 27.77
C ASN A 254 -6.43 -28.64 27.12
N SER A 255 -6.33 -28.26 25.84
CA SER A 255 -7.37 -28.11 24.80
C SER A 255 -8.16 -26.78 24.73
N ALA A 256 -8.50 -26.41 23.49
CA ALA A 256 -9.18 -25.18 23.05
C ALA A 256 -10.51 -24.88 23.79
N ASP A 257 -11.07 -25.89 24.47
CA ASP A 257 -12.25 -25.79 25.31
C ASP A 257 -12.05 -24.84 26.49
N GLN A 258 -10.83 -24.74 27.03
CA GLN A 258 -10.51 -23.80 28.12
C GLN A 258 -10.47 -22.34 27.63
N SER A 259 -9.95 -22.09 26.44
CA SER A 259 -9.91 -20.74 25.89
C SER A 259 -11.30 -20.21 25.60
N TYR A 260 -12.23 -21.08 25.17
CA TYR A 260 -13.61 -20.72 24.90
C TYR A 260 -14.39 -20.42 26.19
N LEU A 261 -14.32 -21.30 27.20
CA LEU A 261 -14.98 -21.07 28.49
C LEU A 261 -14.44 -19.83 29.21
N MET A 262 -13.12 -19.59 29.13
CA MET A 262 -12.49 -18.39 29.67
C MET A 262 -12.99 -17.12 28.97
N LEU A 263 -13.16 -17.14 27.64
CA LEU A 263 -13.70 -16.02 26.87
C LEU A 263 -15.17 -15.74 27.22
N VAL A 264 -15.98 -16.79 27.39
CA VAL A 264 -17.40 -16.68 27.73
C VAL A 264 -17.61 -16.16 29.16
N GLU A 265 -16.75 -16.56 30.10
CA GLU A 265 -16.79 -16.10 31.50
C GLU A 265 -16.28 -14.65 31.64
N ILE A 266 -15.29 -14.24 30.83
CA ILE A 266 -14.88 -12.83 30.66
C ILE A 266 -16.05 -12.01 30.11
N LEU A 267 -16.78 -12.51 29.11
CA LEU A 267 -17.93 -11.80 28.54
C LEU A 267 -19.10 -11.66 29.53
N LYS A 268 -19.37 -12.68 30.37
CA LYS A 268 -20.37 -12.61 31.45
C LYS A 268 -19.98 -11.56 32.50
N SER A 269 -18.74 -11.62 33.00
CA SER A 269 -18.24 -10.69 34.02
C SER A 269 -18.08 -9.25 33.52
N SER A 270 -17.97 -9.07 32.20
CA SER A 270 -17.95 -7.76 31.54
C SER A 270 -19.36 -7.20 31.24
N GLY A 271 -20.42 -7.91 31.62
CA GLY A 271 -21.82 -7.50 31.39
C GLY A 271 -22.30 -7.60 29.93
N PHE A 272 -21.52 -8.24 29.05
CA PHE A 272 -21.87 -8.43 27.63
C PHE A 272 -22.84 -9.60 27.40
N LEU A 273 -23.02 -10.46 28.41
CA LEU A 273 -23.95 -11.57 28.39
C LEU A 273 -24.81 -11.55 29.65
N THR A 274 -26.12 -11.67 29.47
CA THR A 274 -27.04 -11.94 30.57
C THR A 274 -26.86 -13.39 31.05
N GLU A 275 -27.28 -13.68 32.28
CA GLU A 275 -27.17 -15.02 32.87
C GLU A 275 -27.90 -16.09 32.04
N LYS A 276 -29.04 -15.73 31.43
CA LYS A 276 -29.76 -16.60 30.49
C LYS A 276 -28.99 -16.89 29.20
N GLU A 277 -28.32 -15.88 28.64
CA GLU A 277 -27.53 -16.06 27.40
C GLU A 277 -26.29 -16.92 27.66
N PHE A 278 -25.67 -16.77 28.83
CA PHE A 278 -24.57 -17.62 29.27
C PHE A 278 -24.99 -19.09 29.39
N ASP A 279 -26.13 -19.37 30.02
CA ASP A 279 -26.63 -20.74 30.19
C ASP A 279 -26.97 -21.41 28.84
N ILE A 280 -27.48 -20.65 27.87
CA ILE A 280 -27.76 -21.14 26.51
C ILE A 280 -26.47 -21.50 25.77
N ILE A 281 -25.45 -20.64 25.85
CA ILE A 281 -24.14 -20.88 25.20
C ILE A 281 -23.48 -22.12 25.80
N CYS A 282 -23.47 -22.24 27.14
CA CYS A 282 -22.92 -23.40 27.84
C CYS A 282 -23.68 -24.70 27.51
N LYS A 283 -25.01 -24.64 27.35
CA LYS A 283 -25.84 -25.80 27.01
C LYS A 283 -25.61 -26.27 25.57
N ASN A 284 -25.48 -25.33 24.63
CA ASN A 284 -25.19 -25.64 23.23
C ASN A 284 -23.78 -26.20 23.06
N PHE A 285 -22.79 -25.63 23.75
CA PHE A 285 -21.41 -26.15 23.72
C PHE A 285 -21.32 -27.60 24.22
N LYS A 286 -22.03 -27.95 25.30
CA LYS A 286 -22.11 -29.34 25.79
C LYS A 286 -22.80 -30.30 24.83
N GLN A 287 -23.66 -29.82 23.93
CA GLN A 287 -24.26 -30.65 22.88
C GLN A 287 -23.30 -30.87 21.70
N THR A 288 -22.53 -29.85 21.31
CA THR A 288 -21.55 -29.93 20.20
C THR A 288 -20.34 -30.80 20.52
N VAL A 289 -19.97 -30.94 21.79
CA VAL A 289 -18.84 -31.79 22.24
C VAL A 289 -19.25 -33.27 22.44
N LYS A 290 -20.55 -33.57 22.39
CA LYS A 290 -21.09 -34.94 22.50
C LYS A 290 -21.54 -35.58 21.18
N SER A 291 -21.39 -34.87 20.05
CA SER A 291 -21.59 -35.37 18.68
C SER A 291 -20.25 -35.64 18.01
#